data_AF-A0A920SJN1-F1
#
_entry.id   AF-A0A920SJN1-F1
#
_cell.length_a   1.000
_cell.length_b   1.000
_cell.length_c   1.000
_cell.angle_alpha   90.00
_cell.angle_beta   90.00
_cell.angle_gamma   90.00
#
_symmetry.space_group_name_H-M   'P 1'
#
loop_
_entity.id
_entity.type
_entity.pdbx_description
1 polymer ?
#
loop_
_entity_poly.entity_id
_entity_poly.type
_entity_poly.pdbx_seq_one_letter_code
_entity_poly.pdbx_strand_id
1 'polypeptide(L)'
;MKANGLTFYYTPGHSPDELCILFDQVLFSGDHILPLITPHPSVAMSYHTFAAKLPPAYRGRNQIYGLEALLTSLKRMAVLEGDITVLPAHRAFHRGKFNPIGLGRAPEILEHHRNRCYELTEVMKTGAKDLVTITRDYFSNREVEAHNFFLAFTEVMAHIELMQDAGDISTTMNPKNGKVWGNGLGPDVEVTWTGTDRFSSFIDQL
;
A
#
# COMPACT_ATOMS: atom_id res chain seq x y z
N MET A 1 -4.38 -13.50 18.08
CA MET A 1 -5.10 -14.70 18.58
C MET A 1 -4.10 -15.85 18.69
N LYS A 2 -4.22 -16.77 19.68
CA LYS A 2 -3.35 -17.95 19.79
C LYS A 2 -4.19 -19.22 19.84
N ALA A 3 -3.80 -20.26 19.10
CA ALA A 3 -4.46 -21.57 19.12
C ALA A 3 -3.48 -22.68 18.71
N ASN A 4 -3.37 -23.75 19.50
CA ASN A 4 -2.54 -24.94 19.18
C ASN A 4 -1.09 -24.62 18.74
N GLY A 5 -0.43 -23.67 19.43
CA GLY A 5 0.94 -23.24 19.10
C GLY A 5 1.04 -22.23 17.95
N LEU A 6 -0.06 -21.93 17.25
CA LEU A 6 -0.13 -20.90 16.23
C LEU A 6 -0.45 -19.54 16.86
N THR A 7 0.25 -18.49 16.43
CA THR A 7 -0.07 -17.10 16.75
C THR A 7 -0.51 -16.38 15.47
N PHE A 8 -1.73 -15.86 15.48
CA PHE A 8 -2.35 -15.16 14.36
C PHE A 8 -2.22 -13.65 14.55
N TYR A 9 -1.64 -13.00 13.54
CA TYR A 9 -1.48 -11.56 13.43
C TYR A 9 -2.39 -11.04 12.33
N TYR A 10 -3.29 -10.13 12.68
CA TYR A 10 -4.07 -9.38 11.70
C TYR A 10 -3.18 -8.33 11.04
N THR A 11 -3.02 -8.43 9.72
CA THR A 11 -2.06 -7.66 8.92
C THR A 11 -2.72 -7.07 7.68
N PRO A 12 -3.74 -6.20 7.84
CA PRO A 12 -4.47 -5.63 6.72
C PRO A 12 -3.60 -4.71 5.87
N GLY A 13 -4.09 -4.40 4.67
CA GLY A 13 -3.49 -3.42 3.77
C GLY A 13 -3.41 -3.94 2.34
N HIS A 14 -2.95 -5.18 2.14
CA HIS A 14 -3.10 -5.88 0.86
C HIS A 14 -4.56 -6.33 0.67
N SER A 15 -5.10 -7.01 1.68
CA SER A 15 -6.53 -7.34 1.80
C SER A 15 -7.05 -6.92 3.18
N PRO A 16 -8.38 -6.74 3.34
CA PRO A 16 -8.97 -6.32 4.61
C PRO A 16 -8.97 -7.42 5.68
N ASP A 17 -8.72 -8.66 5.32
CA ASP A 17 -8.81 -9.87 6.15
C ASP A 17 -7.50 -10.67 6.18
N GLU A 18 -6.41 -10.10 5.70
CA GLU A 18 -5.10 -10.75 5.65
C GLU A 18 -4.56 -11.09 7.04
N LEU A 19 -4.00 -12.29 7.16
CA LEU A 19 -3.39 -12.81 8.37
C LEU A 19 -1.97 -13.29 8.09
N CYS A 20 -1.03 -12.90 8.94
CA CYS A 20 0.23 -13.61 9.11
C CYS A 20 0.11 -14.61 10.28
N ILE A 21 0.65 -15.80 10.12
CA ILE A 21 0.53 -16.87 11.12
C ILE A 21 1.92 -17.38 11.50
N LEU A 22 2.27 -17.24 12.78
CA LEU A 22 3.54 -17.74 13.33
C LEU A 22 3.32 -19.10 13.98
N PHE A 23 4.16 -20.06 13.63
CA PHE A 23 4.27 -21.37 14.27
C PHE A 23 5.74 -21.69 14.50
N ASP A 24 6.13 -21.84 15.76
CA ASP A 24 7.54 -21.96 16.15
C ASP A 24 8.36 -20.80 15.55
N GLN A 25 9.42 -21.08 14.78
CA GLN A 25 10.27 -20.09 14.12
C GLN A 25 9.87 -19.83 12.64
N VAL A 26 8.64 -20.16 12.25
CA VAL A 26 8.15 -20.01 10.87
C VAL A 26 6.94 -19.10 10.81
N LEU A 27 7.04 -18.03 10.03
CA LEU A 27 5.93 -17.12 9.73
C LEU A 27 5.38 -17.39 8.33
N PHE A 28 4.14 -17.88 8.26
CA PHE A 28 3.36 -17.91 7.02
C PHE A 28 2.83 -16.50 6.76
N SER A 29 3.38 -15.81 5.77
CA SER A 29 3.08 -14.38 5.53
C SER A 29 1.98 -14.14 4.49
N GLY A 30 1.54 -15.16 3.76
CA GLY A 30 0.61 -14.95 2.64
C GLY A 30 1.23 -14.01 1.61
N ASP A 31 0.49 -12.98 1.21
CA ASP A 31 0.96 -11.93 0.32
C ASP A 31 1.60 -10.74 1.06
N HIS A 32 1.71 -10.80 2.39
CA HIS A 32 2.11 -9.66 3.21
C HIS A 32 3.62 -9.34 3.15
N ILE A 33 4.46 -10.37 3.20
CA ILE A 33 5.92 -10.24 3.11
C ILE A 33 6.40 -11.18 2.02
N LEU A 34 6.77 -10.61 0.87
CA LEU A 34 7.08 -11.35 -0.36
C LEU A 34 8.55 -11.18 -0.77
N PRO A 35 9.18 -12.22 -1.35
CA PRO A 35 10.48 -12.10 -1.97
C PRO A 35 10.35 -11.53 -3.38
N LEU A 36 11.37 -10.82 -3.85
CA LEU A 36 11.51 -10.27 -5.21
C LEU A 36 10.44 -9.25 -5.66
N ILE A 37 9.29 -9.18 -5.00
CA ILE A 37 8.19 -8.24 -5.25
C ILE A 37 7.70 -7.60 -3.96
N THR A 38 6.79 -6.65 -4.12
CA THR A 38 6.01 -6.06 -3.03
C THR A 38 4.56 -6.54 -3.09
N PRO A 39 3.87 -6.62 -1.95
CA PRO A 39 2.43 -6.77 -1.91
C PRO A 39 1.76 -5.62 -2.66
N HIS A 40 0.64 -5.88 -3.33
CA HIS A 40 -0.16 -4.80 -3.91
C HIS A 40 -1.03 -4.16 -2.80
N PRO A 41 -0.91 -2.87 -2.48
CA PRO A 41 -1.78 -2.26 -1.50
C PRO A 41 -3.21 -2.13 -2.04
N SER A 42 -4.19 -2.36 -1.18
CA SER A 42 -5.55 -1.89 -1.42
C SER A 42 -5.60 -0.35 -1.40
N VAL A 43 -6.68 0.23 -1.90
CA VAL A 43 -6.92 1.68 -1.87
C VAL A 43 -7.75 2.06 -0.65
N ALA A 44 -7.38 3.14 0.04
CA ALA A 44 -8.06 3.64 1.23
C ALA A 44 -9.53 4.01 0.94
N MET A 45 -9.82 4.48 -0.29
CA MET A 45 -11.19 4.74 -0.76
C MET A 45 -12.15 3.57 -0.54
N SER A 46 -11.67 2.32 -0.59
CA SER A 46 -12.50 1.14 -0.34
C SER A 46 -13.17 1.19 1.03
N TYR A 47 -12.53 1.80 2.03
CA TYR A 47 -13.12 1.98 3.35
C TYR A 47 -14.42 2.80 3.29
N HIS A 48 -14.49 3.89 2.54
CA HIS A 48 -15.71 4.70 2.42
C HIS A 48 -16.90 3.90 1.85
N THR A 49 -16.63 2.96 0.97
CA THR A 49 -17.66 2.08 0.38
C THR A 49 -18.17 1.04 1.38
N PHE A 50 -17.29 0.52 2.24
CA PHE A 50 -17.63 -0.60 3.12
C PHE A 50 -17.89 -0.23 4.58
N ALA A 51 -17.49 0.95 5.04
CA ALA A 51 -17.52 1.36 6.45
C ALA A 51 -18.87 1.12 7.14
N ALA A 52 -19.98 1.47 6.48
CA ALA A 52 -21.33 1.27 7.02
C ALA A 52 -21.69 -0.22 7.24
N LYS A 53 -21.07 -1.13 6.48
CA LYS A 53 -21.30 -2.58 6.54
C LYS A 53 -20.32 -3.30 7.47
N LEU A 54 -19.22 -2.65 7.87
CA LEU A 54 -18.24 -3.24 8.77
C LEU A 54 -18.84 -3.45 10.17
N PRO A 55 -18.34 -4.41 10.97
CA PRO A 55 -18.70 -4.52 12.38
C PRO A 55 -18.35 -3.25 13.15
N PRO A 56 -19.07 -2.90 14.24
CA PRO A 56 -18.83 -1.66 14.98
C PRO A 56 -17.38 -1.41 15.42
N ALA A 57 -16.64 -2.47 15.77
CA ALA A 57 -15.22 -2.39 16.17
C ALA A 57 -14.28 -1.90 15.05
N TYR A 58 -14.73 -1.98 13.79
CA TYR A 58 -14.01 -1.58 12.59
C TYR A 58 -14.59 -0.32 11.95
N ARG A 59 -15.52 0.35 12.64
CA ARG A 59 -16.07 1.65 12.23
C ARG A 59 -15.33 2.75 12.98
N GLY A 60 -14.86 3.76 12.26
CA GLY A 60 -14.04 4.85 12.80
C GLY A 60 -12.97 5.28 11.80
N ARG A 61 -11.74 5.47 12.28
CA ARG A 61 -10.57 5.70 11.42
C ARG A 61 -10.30 4.44 10.58
N ASN A 62 -9.98 4.63 9.30
CA ASN A 62 -9.56 3.53 8.44
C ASN A 62 -8.24 2.94 8.95
N GLN A 63 -8.23 1.63 9.22
CA GLN A 63 -7.06 0.85 9.61
C GLN A 63 -6.94 -0.45 8.80
N ILE A 64 -7.74 -0.57 7.74
CA ILE A 64 -8.03 -1.86 7.06
C ILE A 64 -7.60 -1.80 5.59
N TYR A 65 -7.83 -0.66 4.94
CA TYR A 65 -7.54 -0.46 3.53
C TYR A 65 -6.47 0.62 3.35
N GLY A 66 -5.78 0.60 2.22
CA GLY A 66 -4.79 1.62 1.88
C GLY A 66 -3.36 1.22 2.22
N LEU A 67 -2.43 2.00 1.67
CA LEU A 67 -1.00 1.83 1.91
C LEU A 67 -0.63 2.06 3.38
N GLU A 68 -1.28 3.01 4.08
CA GLU A 68 -1.06 3.23 5.51
C GLU A 68 -1.27 1.94 6.33
N ALA A 69 -2.36 1.21 6.06
CA ALA A 69 -2.66 -0.05 6.75
C ALA A 69 -1.59 -1.11 6.46
N LEU A 70 -1.14 -1.22 5.20
CA LEU A 70 -0.07 -2.15 4.80
C LEU A 70 1.24 -1.85 5.53
N LEU A 71 1.67 -0.58 5.53
CA LEU A 71 2.94 -0.17 6.15
C LEU A 71 2.91 -0.33 7.68
N THR A 72 1.78 -0.02 8.31
CA THR A 72 1.57 -0.24 9.75
C THR A 72 1.69 -1.72 10.10
N SER A 73 1.09 -2.59 9.29
CA SER A 73 1.18 -4.04 9.46
C SER A 73 2.61 -4.56 9.24
N LEU A 74 3.31 -4.09 8.20
CA LEU A 74 4.70 -4.45 7.93
C LEU A 74 5.63 -4.08 9.10
N LYS A 75 5.47 -2.88 9.68
CA LYS A 75 6.24 -2.46 10.87
C LYS A 75 5.98 -3.36 12.07
N ARG A 76 4.71 -3.69 12.33
CA ARG A 76 4.34 -4.61 13.42
C ARG A 76 4.98 -5.99 13.25
N MET A 77 5.12 -6.47 12.02
CA MET A 77 5.80 -7.74 11.75
C MET A 77 7.32 -7.64 11.83
N ALA A 78 7.90 -6.51 11.40
CA ALA A 78 9.34 -6.28 11.39
C ALA A 78 9.98 -6.28 12.79
N VAL A 79 9.21 -5.98 13.83
CA VAL A 79 9.68 -5.93 15.23
C VAL A 79 9.53 -7.25 15.99
N LEU A 80 9.06 -8.31 15.35
CA LEU A 80 9.06 -9.62 15.99
C LEU A 80 10.51 -10.10 16.23
N GLU A 81 10.73 -10.64 17.42
CA GLU A 81 12.04 -11.12 17.83
C GLU A 81 12.28 -12.58 17.43
N GLY A 82 13.55 -12.93 17.23
CA GLY A 82 13.99 -14.29 16.93
C GLY A 82 14.40 -14.51 15.48
N ASP A 83 15.07 -15.64 15.23
CA ASP A 83 15.42 -16.08 13.87
C ASP A 83 14.19 -16.72 13.21
N ILE A 84 13.36 -15.87 12.59
CA ILE A 84 12.09 -16.28 11.98
C ILE A 84 12.25 -16.39 10.47
N THR A 85 11.99 -17.60 9.96
CA THR A 85 11.88 -17.86 8.52
C THR A 85 10.50 -17.44 8.02
N VAL A 86 10.44 -16.67 6.94
CA VAL A 86 9.18 -16.25 6.32
C VAL A 86 8.86 -17.17 5.14
N LEU A 87 7.66 -17.76 5.15
CA LEU A 87 7.10 -18.55 4.07
C LEU A 87 6.00 -17.75 3.34
N PRO A 88 6.32 -17.17 2.17
CA PRO A 88 5.40 -16.35 1.39
C PRO A 88 4.47 -17.21 0.52
N ALA A 89 3.31 -16.68 0.15
CA ALA A 89 2.40 -17.32 -0.81
C ALA A 89 3.00 -17.38 -2.22
N HIS A 90 3.83 -16.40 -2.58
CA HIS A 90 4.40 -16.28 -3.91
C HIS A 90 5.92 -16.17 -3.89
N ARG A 91 6.54 -16.70 -4.94
CA ARG A 91 7.96 -16.56 -5.26
C ARG A 91 8.96 -17.11 -4.22
N ALA A 92 8.51 -17.87 -3.22
CA ALA A 92 9.39 -18.69 -2.38
C ALA A 92 10.37 -19.53 -3.22
N PHE A 93 9.84 -20.13 -4.29
CA PHE A 93 10.60 -20.68 -5.40
C PHE A 93 10.16 -19.99 -6.70
N HIS A 94 11.10 -19.44 -7.46
CA HIS A 94 10.80 -18.77 -8.71
C HIS A 94 11.96 -18.94 -9.70
N ARG A 95 11.64 -19.29 -10.95
CA ARG A 95 12.61 -19.49 -12.05
C ARG A 95 13.78 -20.41 -11.67
N GLY A 96 13.48 -21.54 -11.01
CA GLY A 96 14.49 -22.55 -10.66
C GLY A 96 15.31 -22.23 -9.40
N LYS A 97 15.00 -21.14 -8.69
CA LYS A 97 15.76 -20.68 -7.52
C LYS A 97 14.87 -20.50 -6.29
N PHE A 98 15.35 -20.95 -5.14
CA PHE A 98 14.77 -20.62 -3.84
C PHE A 98 15.17 -19.19 -3.41
N ASN A 99 14.20 -18.43 -2.92
CA ASN A 99 14.38 -17.07 -2.43
C ASN A 99 13.99 -17.01 -0.93
N PRO A 100 14.81 -17.60 -0.04
CA PRO A 100 14.53 -17.56 1.39
C PRO A 100 14.58 -16.12 1.88
N ILE A 101 13.62 -15.77 2.73
CA ILE A 101 13.52 -14.45 3.35
C ILE A 101 13.21 -14.61 4.84
N GLY A 102 13.67 -13.65 5.63
CA GLY A 102 13.26 -13.47 7.01
C GLY A 102 12.49 -12.15 7.17
N LEU A 103 12.24 -11.76 8.42
CA LEU A 103 11.52 -10.52 8.73
C LEU A 103 12.22 -9.25 8.23
N GLY A 104 13.53 -9.30 7.99
CA GLY A 104 14.29 -8.19 7.37
C GLY A 104 13.77 -7.75 6.01
N ARG A 105 12.97 -8.59 5.32
CA ARG A 105 12.30 -8.20 4.07
C ARG A 105 11.20 -7.15 4.27
N ALA A 106 10.58 -7.07 5.44
CA ALA A 106 9.51 -6.10 5.72
C ALA A 106 9.99 -4.62 5.64
N PRO A 107 11.09 -4.19 6.29
CA PRO A 107 11.58 -2.83 6.15
C PRO A 107 12.04 -2.50 4.72
N GLU A 108 12.55 -3.45 3.95
CA GLU A 108 12.87 -3.23 2.53
C GLU A 108 11.62 -2.92 1.68
N ILE A 109 10.50 -3.61 1.94
CA ILE A 109 9.21 -3.34 1.28
C ILE A 109 8.70 -1.94 1.68
N LEU A 110 8.81 -1.59 2.96
CA LEU A 110 8.43 -0.26 3.44
C LEU A 110 9.22 0.84 2.73
N GLU A 111 10.54 0.68 2.62
CA GLU A 111 11.41 1.65 1.97
C GLU A 111 11.15 1.74 0.45
N HIS A 112 10.79 0.63 -0.18
CA HIS A 112 10.33 0.63 -1.57
C HIS A 112 9.10 1.54 -1.77
N HIS A 113 8.12 1.51 -0.86
CA HIS A 113 6.94 2.38 -0.94
C HIS A 113 7.28 3.85 -0.66
N ARG A 114 8.19 4.13 0.28
CA ARG A 114 8.70 5.49 0.51
C ARG A 114 9.37 6.06 -0.75
N ASN A 115 10.23 5.26 -1.39
CA ASN A 115 10.89 5.65 -2.64
C ASN A 115 9.89 5.91 -3.76
N ARG A 116 8.83 5.10 -3.87
CA ARG A 116 7.76 5.36 -4.83
C ARG A 116 7.04 6.68 -4.58
N CYS A 117 6.80 7.06 -3.32
CA CYS A 117 6.27 8.40 -3.01
C CYS A 117 7.20 9.51 -3.51
N TYR A 118 8.52 9.40 -3.30
CA TYR A 118 9.49 10.36 -3.86
C TYR A 118 9.41 10.42 -5.39
N GLU A 119 9.41 9.28 -6.07
CA GLU A 119 9.32 9.24 -7.54
C GLU A 119 8.01 9.87 -8.06
N LEU A 120 6.89 9.70 -7.35
CA LEU A 120 5.62 10.33 -7.71
C LEU A 120 5.67 11.86 -7.55
N THR A 121 6.46 12.40 -6.61
CA THR A 121 6.69 13.85 -6.56
C THR A 121 7.35 14.36 -7.84
N GLU A 122 8.33 13.64 -8.38
CA GLU A 122 9.00 14.00 -9.64
C GLU A 122 8.02 14.01 -10.82
N VAL A 123 7.08 13.05 -10.87
CA VAL A 123 6.03 13.01 -11.90
C VAL A 123 5.11 14.24 -11.82
N MET A 124 4.75 14.65 -10.60
CA MET A 124 3.86 15.79 -10.34
C MET A 124 4.53 17.16 -10.46
N LYS A 125 5.87 17.26 -10.41
CA LYS A 125 6.60 18.54 -10.59
C LYS A 125 6.31 19.28 -11.89
N THR A 126 5.83 18.56 -12.89
CA THR A 126 5.53 19.10 -14.22
C THR A 126 4.16 19.80 -14.31
N GLY A 127 3.37 19.78 -13.23
CA GLY A 127 2.10 20.50 -13.13
C GLY A 127 0.98 19.64 -12.54
N ALA A 128 -0.19 20.26 -12.39
CA ALA A 128 -1.41 19.59 -11.94
C ALA A 128 -1.81 18.49 -12.94
N LYS A 129 -2.14 17.30 -12.45
CA LYS A 129 -2.47 16.12 -13.27
C LYS A 129 -3.53 15.26 -12.62
N ASP A 130 -4.40 14.65 -13.43
CA ASP A 130 -5.29 13.59 -12.92
C ASP A 130 -4.51 12.28 -12.62
N LEU A 131 -5.14 11.38 -11.85
CA LEU A 131 -4.55 10.09 -11.47
C LEU A 131 -4.19 9.20 -12.67
N VAL A 132 -4.95 9.26 -13.76
CA VAL A 132 -4.71 8.45 -14.96
C VAL A 132 -3.42 8.90 -15.63
N THR A 133 -3.22 10.20 -15.75
CA THR A 133 -2.02 10.84 -16.31
C THR A 133 -0.81 10.57 -15.43
N ILE A 134 -0.93 10.75 -14.11
CA ILE A 134 0.13 10.39 -13.15
C ILE A 134 0.54 8.92 -13.32
N THR A 135 -0.43 8.01 -13.43
CA THR A 135 -0.16 6.58 -13.61
C THR A 135 0.57 6.30 -14.92
N ARG A 136 0.12 6.88 -16.04
CA ARG A 136 0.75 6.70 -17.35
C ARG A 136 2.17 7.23 -17.38
N ASP A 137 2.39 8.41 -16.80
CA ASP A 137 3.69 9.05 -16.78
C ASP A 137 4.68 8.27 -15.90
N TYR A 138 4.25 7.84 -14.71
CA TYR A 138 5.09 7.07 -13.79
C TYR A 138 5.52 5.72 -14.39
N PHE A 139 4.62 5.05 -15.13
CA PHE A 139 4.91 3.77 -15.78
C PHE A 139 5.32 3.87 -17.25
N SER A 140 5.60 5.08 -17.76
CA SER A 140 5.91 5.34 -19.18
C SER A 140 7.09 4.52 -19.73
N ASN A 141 8.06 4.19 -18.87
CA ASN A 141 9.23 3.40 -19.23
C ASN A 141 8.99 1.86 -19.19
N ARG A 142 7.75 1.41 -18.99
CA ARG A 142 7.37 0.00 -18.95
C ARG A 142 6.28 -0.26 -19.97
N GLU A 143 6.38 -1.36 -20.73
CA GLU A 143 5.26 -1.83 -21.54
C GLU A 143 4.16 -2.35 -20.61
N VAL A 144 3.21 -1.48 -20.25
CA VAL A 144 2.06 -1.86 -19.45
C VAL A 144 0.97 -2.32 -20.41
N GLU A 145 0.86 -3.63 -20.65
CA GLU A 145 -0.31 -4.20 -21.34
C GLU A 145 -1.61 -3.70 -20.69
N ALA A 146 -2.70 -3.54 -21.47
CA ALA A 146 -3.93 -2.89 -21.00
C ALA A 146 -4.52 -3.50 -19.70
N HIS A 147 -4.37 -4.80 -19.48
CA HIS A 147 -4.77 -5.48 -18.23
C HIS A 147 -3.94 -5.02 -17.02
N ASN A 148 -2.67 -4.71 -17.22
CA ASN A 148 -1.75 -4.27 -16.17
C ASN A 148 -1.97 -2.80 -15.77
N PHE A 149 -2.74 -2.03 -16.54
CA PHE A 149 -3.00 -0.62 -16.21
C PHE A 149 -3.86 -0.47 -14.96
N PHE A 150 -4.84 -1.34 -14.74
CA PHE A 150 -5.70 -1.24 -13.56
C PHE A 150 -4.89 -1.44 -12.26
N LEU A 151 -4.00 -2.44 -12.23
CA LEU A 151 -3.10 -2.66 -11.09
C LEU A 151 -2.13 -1.50 -10.89
N ALA A 152 -1.56 -0.98 -11.98
CA ALA A 152 -0.72 0.22 -11.93
C ALA A 152 -1.50 1.44 -11.36
N PHE A 153 -2.74 1.60 -11.78
CA PHE A 153 -3.61 2.70 -11.36
C PHE A 153 -3.97 2.60 -9.88
N THR A 154 -4.39 1.43 -9.38
CA THR A 154 -4.72 1.25 -7.96
C THR A 154 -3.49 1.36 -7.07
N GLU A 155 -2.32 0.93 -7.56
CA GLU A 155 -1.04 1.15 -6.87
C GLU A 155 -0.76 2.64 -6.69
N VAL A 156 -0.82 3.42 -7.78
CA VAL A 156 -0.59 4.87 -7.74
C VAL A 156 -1.63 5.55 -6.86
N MET A 157 -2.90 5.17 -6.98
CA MET A 157 -3.98 5.70 -6.15
C MET A 157 -3.68 5.51 -4.66
N ALA A 158 -3.26 4.32 -4.23
CA ALA A 158 -2.94 4.06 -2.83
C ALA A 158 -1.78 4.93 -2.30
N HIS A 159 -0.82 5.29 -3.16
CA HIS A 159 0.27 6.20 -2.79
C HIS A 159 -0.21 7.65 -2.73
N ILE A 160 -1.04 8.09 -3.70
CA ILE A 160 -1.59 9.45 -3.70
C ILE A 160 -2.52 9.66 -2.49
N GLU A 161 -3.29 8.66 -2.09
CA GLU A 161 -4.09 8.70 -0.85
C GLU A 161 -3.19 8.86 0.40
N LEU A 162 -2.10 8.10 0.51
CA LEU A 162 -1.14 8.26 1.61
C LEU A 162 -0.52 9.66 1.62
N MET A 163 -0.12 10.17 0.45
CA MET A 163 0.45 11.51 0.31
C MET A 163 -0.60 12.61 0.61
N GLN A 164 -1.88 12.35 0.34
CA GLN A 164 -2.97 13.24 0.71
C GLN A 164 -3.12 13.31 2.24
N ASP A 165 -3.13 12.17 2.91
CA ASP A 165 -3.25 12.10 4.37
C ASP A 165 -2.02 12.71 5.07
N ALA A 166 -0.83 12.59 4.47
CA ALA A 166 0.38 13.27 4.93
C ALA A 166 0.39 14.79 4.63
N GLY A 167 -0.51 15.27 3.77
CA GLY A 167 -0.63 16.67 3.38
C GLY A 167 0.41 17.13 2.36
N ASP A 168 0.87 16.23 1.50
CA ASP A 168 1.86 16.52 0.44
C ASP A 168 1.22 16.93 -0.89
N ILE A 169 -0.09 16.73 -1.04
CA ILE A 169 -0.82 17.09 -2.24
C ILE A 169 -1.98 18.05 -1.96
N SER A 170 -2.38 18.79 -2.99
CA SER A 170 -3.63 19.54 -3.04
C SER A 170 -4.43 19.12 -4.26
N THR A 171 -5.75 19.15 -4.16
CA THR A 171 -6.65 18.80 -5.26
C THR A 171 -7.40 20.03 -5.79
N THR A 172 -7.54 20.12 -7.10
CA THR A 172 -8.37 21.11 -7.79
C THR A 172 -9.38 20.40 -8.68
N MET A 173 -10.61 20.90 -8.71
CA MET A 173 -11.70 20.31 -9.50
C MET A 173 -12.31 21.36 -10.43
N ASN A 174 -12.60 20.97 -11.67
CA ASN A 174 -13.43 21.77 -12.55
C ASN A 174 -14.91 21.73 -12.10
N PRO A 175 -15.52 22.87 -11.71
CA PRO A 175 -16.86 22.90 -11.13
C PRO A 175 -17.98 22.40 -12.04
N LYS A 176 -17.74 22.30 -13.35
CA LYS A 176 -18.81 22.05 -14.32
C LYS A 176 -19.16 20.58 -14.52
N ASN A 177 -18.28 19.62 -14.20
CA ASN A 177 -18.50 18.19 -14.49
C ASN A 177 -17.80 17.20 -13.53
N GLY A 178 -17.14 17.66 -12.46
CA GLY A 178 -16.25 16.78 -11.69
C GLY A 178 -16.97 15.67 -10.92
N LYS A 179 -16.69 14.40 -11.25
CA LYS A 179 -17.03 13.28 -10.37
C LYS A 179 -15.94 13.14 -9.31
N VAL A 180 -16.31 13.34 -8.05
CA VAL A 180 -15.43 13.21 -6.88
C VAL A 180 -15.85 11.99 -6.05
N TRP A 181 -14.87 11.21 -5.63
CA TRP A 181 -15.02 10.09 -4.72
C TRP A 181 -15.02 10.55 -3.27
N GLY A 182 -15.37 9.64 -2.35
CA GLY A 182 -15.51 9.96 -0.91
C GLY A 182 -14.24 10.51 -0.23
N ASN A 183 -13.07 10.35 -0.85
CA ASN A 183 -11.77 10.85 -0.39
C ASN A 183 -11.34 12.17 -1.08
N GLY A 184 -12.17 12.77 -1.93
CA GLY A 184 -11.81 14.01 -2.63
C GLY A 184 -11.00 13.83 -3.92
N LEU A 185 -10.63 12.60 -4.29
CA LEU A 185 -10.01 12.25 -5.57
C LEU A 185 -11.08 11.87 -6.62
N GLY A 186 -10.68 11.73 -7.88
CA GLY A 186 -11.59 11.33 -8.94
C GLY A 186 -10.96 11.44 -10.33
N PRO A 187 -11.66 10.97 -11.38
CA PRO A 187 -11.17 11.04 -12.75
C PRO A 187 -10.98 12.49 -13.26
N ASP A 188 -11.74 13.44 -12.75
CA ASP A 188 -11.69 14.86 -13.15
C ASP A 188 -11.07 15.77 -12.08
N VAL A 189 -10.35 15.15 -11.13
CA VAL A 189 -9.66 15.86 -10.06
C VAL A 189 -8.18 15.93 -10.40
N GLU A 190 -7.66 17.15 -10.51
CA GLU A 190 -6.24 17.37 -10.68
C GLU A 190 -5.55 17.34 -9.32
N VAL A 191 -4.45 16.60 -9.26
CA VAL A 191 -3.58 16.48 -8.10
C VAL A 191 -2.34 17.32 -8.36
N THR A 192 -1.98 18.16 -7.38
CA THR A 192 -0.77 18.98 -7.40
C THR A 192 0.09 18.64 -6.19
N TRP A 193 1.37 18.41 -6.41
CA TRP A 193 2.34 18.29 -5.33
C TRP A 193 2.61 19.66 -4.69
N THR A 194 2.59 19.72 -3.36
CA THR A 194 2.71 20.98 -2.60
C THR A 194 4.16 21.41 -2.33
N GLY A 195 5.14 20.63 -2.79
CA GLY A 195 6.56 20.90 -2.56
C GLY A 195 7.13 20.26 -1.29
N THR A 196 6.38 19.37 -0.62
CA THR A 196 6.78 18.71 0.64
C THR A 196 6.96 17.20 0.50
N ASP A 197 7.68 16.60 1.45
CA ASP A 197 7.93 15.16 1.57
C ASP A 197 7.48 14.62 2.94
N ARG A 198 6.38 15.17 3.47
CA ARG A 198 5.82 14.84 4.79
C ARG A 198 5.51 13.36 4.91
N PHE A 199 5.16 12.68 3.81
CA PHE A 199 4.98 11.24 3.73
C PHE A 199 6.16 10.49 4.34
N SER A 200 7.39 11.01 4.27
CA SER A 200 8.54 10.35 4.86
C SER A 200 8.41 10.31 6.40
N SER A 201 8.20 11.47 7.02
CA SER A 201 7.97 11.56 8.47
C SER A 201 6.68 10.86 8.91
N PHE A 202 5.65 10.89 8.07
CA PHE A 202 4.39 10.19 8.31
C PHE A 202 4.61 8.67 8.36
N ILE A 203 5.31 8.11 7.37
CA ILE A 203 5.68 6.69 7.34
C ILE A 203 6.51 6.33 8.55
N ASP A 204 7.41 7.19 9.04
CA ASP A 204 8.23 6.92 10.23
C ASP A 204 7.39 6.81 11.52
N GLN A 205 6.27 7.52 11.58
CA GLN A 205 5.39 7.61 12.75
C GLN A 205 4.29 6.54 12.81
N LEU A 206 4.05 5.76 11.74
CA LEU A 206 3.14 4.61 11.74
C LEU A 206 3.49 3.56 12.79
#